data_AF-A0A0J9VDY0-F1
#
_entry.id   AF-A0A0J9VDY0-F1
#
_cell.length_a   1.000
_cell.length_b   1.000
_cell.length_c   1.000
_cell.angle_alpha   90.00
_cell.angle_beta   90.00
_cell.angle_gamma   90.00
#
_symmetry.space_group_name_H-M   'P 1'
#
loop_
_entity.id
_entity.type
_entity.pdbx_description
1 polymer ?
#
loop_
_entity_poly.entity_id
_entity_poly.type
_entity_poly.pdbx_seq_one_letter_code
_entity_poly.pdbx_strand_id
1 'polypeptide(L)'
;MPTSFQNAQGDRVPDIQSSPPSCIPRISLAHVMRGDNSITPREMLFLFRKIKLLAGEAFEFFHERIKATKPQHLTDKCYHLGTLPWNRRLMANLWGQPYKLNTGGEASWYEMQRITLGFWCLQLCYELSNAASEKRLNWSDSDTEAIRDMGSGETCLSGLRNSSLWIAREPLWAALLYVRHLEGCSDESSCVGDTDVVNKGLSVFFNTGFKQVEGNHLHLPPPERKSANFAWPAVILKPPPFPCVDPNDAFTYHCHKVLVGCKGLRWAGPLLCPRGTPRLSEGLLFRPFRSLGFGIWDDERLVTMEMLDDPQNKRPRRFHVWCQDQVFTWTSLLSSEEKEELRVYQEALQLREEQEFGELIVGAN
;
A
#
# COMPACT_ATOMS: atom_id res chain seq x y z
N MET A 1 -11.77 13.59 18.42
CA MET A 1 -11.77 14.69 17.43
C MET A 1 -11.48 14.09 16.07
N PRO A 2 -12.30 14.34 15.04
CA PRO A 2 -12.11 13.73 13.73
C PRO A 2 -10.84 14.32 13.10
N THR A 3 -9.85 13.46 12.88
CA THR A 3 -8.63 13.81 12.15
C THR A 3 -8.98 13.85 10.67
N SER A 4 -9.28 15.04 10.14
CA SER A 4 -9.37 15.27 8.71
C SER A 4 -7.98 15.07 8.09
N PHE A 5 -7.88 14.20 7.09
CA PHE A 5 -6.70 14.16 6.24
C PHE A 5 -6.69 15.43 5.40
N GLN A 6 -5.55 16.11 5.33
CA GLN A 6 -5.31 17.18 4.37
C GLN A 6 -4.40 16.65 3.28
N ASN A 7 -4.67 17.04 2.03
CA ASN A 7 -3.77 16.74 0.91
C ASN A 7 -2.54 17.68 0.93
N ALA A 8 -1.63 17.49 -0.03
CA ALA A 8 -0.35 18.20 -0.11
C ALA A 8 -0.45 19.74 -0.25
N GLN A 9 -1.65 20.30 -0.44
CA GLN A 9 -1.90 21.74 -0.55
C GLN A 9 -2.57 22.33 0.70
N GLY A 10 -2.78 21.52 1.75
CA GLY A 10 -3.54 21.95 2.94
C GLY A 10 -5.06 21.94 2.75
N ASP A 11 -5.53 21.56 1.55
CA ASP A 11 -6.94 21.33 1.31
C ASP A 11 -7.37 20.12 2.12
N ARG A 12 -8.48 20.26 2.85
CA ARG A 12 -9.13 19.11 3.47
C ARG A 12 -9.39 18.11 2.34
N VAL A 13 -8.93 16.87 2.50
CA VAL A 13 -9.51 15.76 1.75
C VAL A 13 -11.01 15.93 1.97
N PRO A 14 -11.82 16.05 0.90
CA PRO A 14 -13.25 16.24 1.04
C PRO A 14 -13.70 15.23 2.07
N ASP A 15 -14.33 15.69 3.15
CA ASP A 15 -15.00 14.78 4.06
C ASP A 15 -15.77 13.85 3.12
N ILE A 16 -15.48 12.56 3.18
CA ILE A 16 -16.29 11.58 2.49
C ILE A 16 -17.66 11.87 3.08
N GLN A 17 -18.49 12.62 2.37
CA GLN A 17 -19.91 12.64 2.60
C GLN A 17 -20.30 11.23 2.18
N SER A 18 -20.09 10.29 3.09
CA SER A 18 -20.63 8.94 3.10
C SER A 18 -22.12 9.15 3.27
N SER A 19 -22.71 9.71 2.23
CA SER A 19 -24.13 9.81 2.12
C SER A 19 -24.62 8.36 2.20
N PRO A 20 -25.65 8.11 3.03
CA PRO A 20 -26.08 6.76 3.34
C PRO A 20 -26.51 6.02 2.06
N PRO A 21 -26.78 4.70 2.10
CA PRO A 21 -27.09 3.86 0.93
C PRO A 21 -28.21 4.34 0.00
N SER A 22 -28.92 5.42 0.33
CA SER A 22 -29.83 6.12 -0.56
C SER A 22 -29.14 6.82 -1.75
N CYS A 23 -27.84 7.11 -1.67
CA CYS A 23 -27.07 7.75 -2.76
C CYS A 23 -26.15 6.80 -3.54
N ILE A 24 -25.97 5.55 -3.07
CA ILE A 24 -25.45 4.52 -3.96
C ILE A 24 -26.55 4.39 -5.02
N PRO A 25 -26.29 4.77 -6.29
CA PRO A 25 -27.30 4.57 -7.32
C PRO A 25 -27.73 3.12 -7.18
N ARG A 26 -29.05 2.87 -7.03
CA ARG A 26 -29.59 1.52 -7.18
C ARG A 26 -29.34 1.15 -8.62
N ILE A 27 -28.11 0.73 -8.89
CA ILE A 27 -27.68 0.13 -10.13
C ILE A 27 -28.36 -1.23 -10.07
N SER A 28 -29.61 -1.24 -10.52
CA SER A 28 -30.25 -2.49 -10.90
C SER A 28 -29.32 -3.15 -11.89
N LEU A 29 -29.02 -4.44 -11.69
CA LEU A 29 -28.29 -5.23 -12.69
C LEU A 29 -28.92 -5.00 -14.08
N ALA A 30 -30.26 -4.92 -14.14
CA ALA A 30 -31.01 -4.64 -15.35
C ALA A 30 -30.68 -3.30 -16.04
N HIS A 31 -30.07 -2.32 -15.37
CA HIS A 31 -29.61 -1.07 -15.96
C HIS A 31 -28.19 -1.17 -16.54
N VAL A 32 -27.32 -1.99 -15.94
CA VAL A 32 -25.96 -2.30 -16.48
C VAL A 32 -26.07 -3.23 -17.69
N MET A 33 -27.12 -4.03 -17.71
CA MET A 33 -27.37 -5.11 -18.65
C MET A 33 -28.20 -4.72 -19.89
N ARG A 34 -28.49 -3.43 -20.08
CA ARG A 34 -29.21 -2.95 -21.26
C ARG A 34 -28.21 -2.58 -22.35
N GLY A 35 -28.12 -3.43 -23.38
CA GLY A 35 -27.36 -3.18 -24.59
C GLY A 35 -26.83 -4.47 -25.22
N ASP A 36 -26.64 -4.46 -26.54
CA ASP A 36 -26.18 -5.63 -27.31
C ASP A 36 -24.74 -6.09 -26.97
N ASN A 37 -23.98 -5.25 -26.25
CA ASN A 37 -22.61 -5.50 -25.77
C ASN A 37 -22.50 -5.49 -24.23
N SER A 38 -23.57 -5.81 -23.51
CA SER A 38 -23.58 -5.78 -22.04
C SER A 38 -23.04 -7.07 -21.40
N ILE A 39 -22.40 -6.93 -20.24
CA ILE A 39 -21.97 -8.08 -19.43
C ILE A 39 -23.21 -8.86 -18.95
N THR A 40 -23.26 -10.15 -19.26
CA THR A 40 -24.34 -11.04 -18.81
C THR A 40 -24.23 -11.29 -17.30
N PRO A 41 -25.31 -11.71 -16.60
CA PRO A 41 -25.21 -11.98 -15.16
C PRO A 41 -24.25 -13.14 -14.91
N ARG A 42 -24.20 -14.07 -15.87
CA ARG A 42 -23.29 -15.21 -15.87
C ARG A 42 -21.84 -14.77 -15.90
N GLU A 43 -21.48 -13.83 -16.77
CA GLU A 43 -20.13 -13.26 -16.83
C GLU A 43 -19.78 -12.49 -15.56
N MET A 44 -20.71 -11.71 -15.01
CA MET A 44 -20.50 -11.00 -13.75
C MET A 44 -20.27 -11.97 -12.58
N LEU A 45 -21.02 -13.07 -12.53
CA LEU A 45 -20.83 -14.14 -11.54
C LEU A 45 -19.49 -14.86 -11.73
N PHE A 46 -19.07 -15.13 -12.96
CA PHE A 46 -17.74 -15.71 -13.22
C PHE A 46 -16.61 -14.76 -12.83
N LEU A 47 -16.74 -13.47 -13.11
CA LEU A 47 -15.79 -12.45 -12.70
C LEU A 47 -15.71 -12.36 -11.17
N PHE A 48 -16.85 -12.32 -10.47
CA PHE A 48 -16.88 -12.35 -9.01
C PHE A 48 -16.19 -13.60 -8.46
N ARG A 49 -16.50 -14.79 -9.01
CA ARG A 49 -15.86 -16.05 -8.60
C ARG A 49 -14.35 -15.99 -8.80
N LYS A 50 -13.89 -15.47 -9.95
CA LYS A 50 -12.48 -15.32 -10.27
C LYS A 50 -11.78 -14.39 -9.28
N ILE A 51 -12.35 -13.21 -9.04
CA ILE A 51 -11.82 -12.23 -8.08
C ILE A 51 -11.77 -12.81 -6.67
N LYS A 52 -12.80 -13.54 -6.24
CA LYS A 52 -12.82 -14.20 -4.92
C LYS A 52 -11.69 -15.24 -4.78
N LEU A 53 -11.43 -16.04 -5.82
CA LEU A 53 -10.33 -17.02 -5.81
C LEU A 53 -8.98 -16.32 -5.79
N LEU A 54 -8.78 -15.33 -6.67
CA LEU A 54 -7.55 -14.53 -6.71
C LEU A 54 -7.29 -13.82 -5.37
N ALA A 55 -8.32 -13.30 -4.71
CA ALA A 55 -8.19 -12.65 -3.41
C ALA A 55 -7.73 -13.62 -2.31
N GLY A 56 -8.25 -14.85 -2.31
CA GLY A 56 -7.80 -15.88 -1.39
C GLY A 56 -6.34 -16.27 -1.65
N GLU A 57 -5.95 -16.48 -2.89
CA GLU A 57 -4.56 -16.83 -3.23
C GLU A 57 -3.59 -15.67 -2.97
N ALA A 58 -3.99 -14.44 -3.27
CA ALA A 58 -3.20 -13.25 -2.97
C ALA A 58 -2.97 -13.09 -1.45
N PHE A 59 -3.98 -13.37 -0.62
CA PHE A 59 -3.79 -13.40 0.83
C PHE A 59 -2.70 -14.39 1.23
N GLU A 60 -2.80 -15.64 0.76
CA GLU A 60 -1.80 -16.67 1.05
C GLU A 60 -0.40 -16.26 0.55
N PHE A 61 -0.31 -15.68 -0.64
CA PHE A 61 0.94 -15.15 -1.20
C PHE A 61 1.62 -14.15 -0.25
N PHE A 62 0.89 -13.12 0.19
CA PHE A 62 1.46 -12.15 1.13
C PHE A 62 1.72 -12.76 2.51
N HIS A 63 0.86 -13.68 2.96
CA HIS A 63 0.98 -14.33 4.27
C HIS A 63 2.22 -15.21 4.35
N GLU A 64 2.52 -15.99 3.31
CA GLU A 64 3.73 -16.80 3.24
C GLU A 64 5.00 -15.94 3.16
N ARG A 65 4.94 -14.82 2.43
CA ARG A 65 6.07 -13.87 2.36
C ARG A 65 6.42 -13.29 3.71
N ILE A 66 5.43 -12.78 4.45
CA ILE A 66 5.68 -12.20 5.76
C ILE A 66 6.13 -13.27 6.77
N LYS A 67 5.59 -14.50 6.71
CA LYS A 67 6.06 -15.64 7.52
C LYS A 67 7.52 -16.02 7.28
N ALA A 68 8.00 -15.88 6.05
CA ALA A 68 9.37 -16.21 5.68
C ALA A 68 10.41 -15.21 6.21
N THR A 69 9.97 -14.05 6.69
CA THR A 69 10.86 -13.02 7.25
C THR A 69 11.46 -13.42 8.60
N LYS A 70 12.56 -12.76 8.96
CA LYS A 70 13.27 -12.96 10.23
C LYS A 70 13.45 -11.61 10.94
N PRO A 71 12.38 -11.08 11.54
CA PRO A 71 12.41 -9.74 12.11
C PRO A 71 13.24 -9.68 13.40
N GLN A 72 13.73 -8.50 13.70
CA GLN A 72 14.57 -8.24 14.87
C GLN A 72 14.14 -6.95 15.57
N HIS A 73 14.05 -6.98 16.90
CA HIS A 73 13.95 -5.76 17.73
C HIS A 73 15.33 -5.25 18.10
N LEU A 74 15.40 -3.99 18.50
CA LEU A 74 16.58 -3.48 19.20
C LEU A 74 16.77 -4.20 20.54
N THR A 75 18.01 -4.60 20.84
CA THR A 75 18.43 -5.18 22.12
C THR A 75 18.10 -4.26 23.29
N ASP A 76 18.22 -2.94 23.10
CA ASP A 76 17.75 -1.93 24.03
C ASP A 76 16.77 -1.00 23.32
N LYS A 77 15.48 -1.13 23.64
CA LYS A 77 14.38 -0.33 23.05
C LYS A 77 14.43 1.15 23.43
N CYS A 78 15.21 1.51 24.45
CA CYS A 78 15.46 2.89 24.85
C CYS A 78 16.74 3.45 24.21
N TYR A 79 17.49 2.63 23.48
CA TYR A 79 18.74 3.02 22.86
C TYR A 79 18.48 4.05 21.77
N HIS A 80 19.09 5.22 21.92
CA HIS A 80 19.12 6.20 20.87
C HIS A 80 20.13 5.78 19.81
N LEU A 81 19.62 5.30 18.67
CA LEU A 81 20.44 4.85 17.53
C LEU A 81 21.31 5.95 16.90
N GLY A 82 21.27 7.19 17.41
CA GLY A 82 22.02 8.34 16.90
C GLY A 82 21.61 8.71 15.47
N THR A 83 22.42 9.57 14.84
CA THR A 83 22.28 10.02 13.44
C THR A 83 23.02 9.14 12.44
N LEU A 84 23.65 8.05 12.89
CA LEU A 84 24.50 7.24 12.03
C LEU A 84 23.66 6.40 11.06
N PRO A 85 23.91 6.49 9.73
CA PRO A 85 23.19 5.69 8.74
C PRO A 85 23.50 4.19 8.90
N TRP A 86 22.78 3.35 8.16
CA TRP A 86 22.90 1.89 8.25
C TRP A 86 24.34 1.42 7.95
N ASN A 87 25.01 2.12 7.02
CA ASN A 87 26.39 1.89 6.54
C ASN A 87 27.50 1.99 7.59
N ARG A 88 27.37 2.81 8.63
CA ARG A 88 28.43 3.04 9.64
C ARG A 88 28.37 2.10 10.82
N ARG A 89 27.51 1.08 10.76
CA ARG A 89 27.26 0.14 11.87
C ARG A 89 28.00 -1.17 11.62
N LEU A 90 29.26 -1.21 12.05
CA LEU A 90 30.19 -2.35 11.94
C LEU A 90 29.68 -3.69 12.52
N MET A 91 28.55 -3.69 13.25
CA MET A 91 28.05 -4.84 14.01
C MET A 91 26.50 -4.89 14.07
N ALA A 92 25.82 -4.93 12.92
CA ALA A 92 24.34 -5.03 12.88
C ALA A 92 23.78 -6.20 13.73
N ASN A 93 24.57 -7.27 13.89
CA ASN A 93 24.21 -8.49 14.62
C ASN A 93 24.21 -8.32 16.16
N LEU A 94 24.85 -7.27 16.71
CA LEU A 94 24.91 -7.05 18.16
C LEU A 94 23.70 -6.28 18.70
N TRP A 95 22.97 -5.56 17.84
CA TRP A 95 21.90 -4.66 18.24
C TRP A 95 20.52 -5.23 17.98
N GLY A 96 20.41 -6.28 17.17
CA GLY A 96 19.16 -6.96 16.87
C GLY A 96 18.96 -8.20 17.73
N GLN A 97 17.80 -8.30 18.37
CA GLN A 97 17.30 -9.55 18.94
C GLN A 97 16.20 -10.13 18.04
N PRO A 98 16.44 -11.29 17.40
CA PRO A 98 15.41 -11.97 16.63
C PRO A 98 14.22 -12.34 17.52
N TYR A 99 13.02 -12.26 16.96
CA TYR A 99 11.82 -12.75 17.62
C TYR A 99 11.00 -13.64 16.68
N LYS A 100 10.14 -14.45 17.27
CA LYS A 100 9.22 -15.30 16.52
C LYS A 100 8.00 -14.47 16.13
N LEU A 101 7.83 -14.27 14.83
CA LEU A 101 6.69 -13.56 14.29
C LEU A 101 5.39 -14.33 14.51
N ASN A 102 4.40 -13.67 15.12
CA ASN A 102 3.03 -14.21 15.20
C ASN A 102 2.19 -13.63 14.06
N THR A 103 2.24 -14.28 12.90
CA THR A 103 1.51 -13.84 11.71
C THR A 103 0.02 -14.13 11.77
N GLY A 104 -0.51 -14.77 12.81
CA GLY A 104 -1.88 -15.27 12.85
C GLY A 104 -2.16 -16.36 11.80
N GLY A 105 -3.43 -16.78 11.74
CA GLY A 105 -3.93 -17.78 10.79
C GLY A 105 -4.78 -17.15 9.70
N GLU A 106 -6.10 -17.23 9.85
CA GLU A 106 -7.06 -16.80 8.83
C GLU A 106 -7.05 -15.29 8.57
N ALA A 107 -7.43 -14.90 7.35
CA ALA A 107 -7.63 -13.51 6.97
C ALA A 107 -8.77 -12.88 7.78
N SER A 108 -8.57 -11.66 8.26
CA SER A 108 -9.66 -10.90 8.86
C SER A 108 -10.65 -10.44 7.78
N TRP A 109 -11.85 -10.06 8.22
CA TRP A 109 -12.85 -9.49 7.32
C TRP A 109 -12.30 -8.28 6.56
N TYR A 110 -11.55 -7.39 7.24
CA TYR A 110 -11.00 -6.18 6.62
C TYR A 110 -9.93 -6.50 5.58
N GLU A 111 -9.04 -7.44 5.88
CA GLU A 111 -7.97 -7.86 4.95
C GLU A 111 -8.57 -8.45 3.67
N MET A 112 -9.55 -9.35 3.80
CA MET A 112 -10.22 -9.95 2.66
C MET A 112 -11.00 -8.91 1.82
N GLN A 113 -11.66 -7.95 2.47
CA GLN A 113 -12.34 -6.86 1.76
C GLN A 113 -11.35 -5.97 1.00
N ARG A 114 -10.18 -5.64 1.59
CA ARG A 114 -9.14 -4.86 0.92
C ARG A 114 -8.62 -5.57 -0.31
N ILE A 115 -8.20 -6.83 -0.18
CA ILE A 115 -7.66 -7.58 -1.31
C ILE A 115 -8.70 -7.72 -2.42
N THR A 116 -9.96 -8.05 -2.05
CA THR A 116 -11.08 -8.14 -3.01
C THR A 116 -11.31 -6.81 -3.72
N LEU A 117 -11.34 -5.69 -2.99
CA LEU A 117 -11.46 -4.36 -3.56
C LEU A 117 -10.32 -4.04 -4.52
N GLY A 118 -9.09 -4.45 -4.18
CA GLY A 118 -7.92 -4.30 -5.04
C GLY A 118 -8.10 -4.92 -6.42
N PHE A 119 -8.61 -6.17 -6.47
CA PHE A 119 -8.90 -6.85 -7.74
C PHE A 119 -10.04 -6.20 -8.52
N TRP A 120 -11.07 -5.67 -7.84
CA TRP A 120 -12.12 -4.91 -8.52
C TRP A 120 -11.59 -3.61 -9.11
N CYS A 121 -10.75 -2.87 -8.38
CA CYS A 121 -10.06 -1.69 -8.90
C CYS A 121 -9.17 -2.06 -10.09
N LEU A 122 -8.41 -3.16 -10.01
CA LEU A 122 -7.54 -3.59 -11.10
C LEU A 122 -8.33 -4.00 -12.35
N GLN A 123 -9.42 -4.76 -12.18
CA GLN A 123 -10.31 -5.11 -13.29
C GLN A 123 -10.87 -3.86 -13.98
N LEU A 124 -11.33 -2.88 -13.20
CA LEU A 124 -11.82 -1.61 -13.74
C LEU A 124 -10.71 -0.86 -14.49
N CYS A 125 -9.50 -0.82 -13.93
CA CYS A 125 -8.34 -0.22 -14.59
C CYS A 125 -8.03 -0.88 -15.93
N TYR A 126 -8.07 -2.21 -16.00
CA TYR A 126 -7.87 -2.95 -17.25
C TYR A 126 -8.97 -2.69 -18.28
N GLU A 127 -10.23 -2.64 -17.86
CA GLU A 127 -11.35 -2.33 -18.77
C GLU A 127 -11.26 -0.92 -19.36
N LEU A 128 -10.88 0.07 -18.54
CA LEU A 128 -10.65 1.44 -18.98
C LEU A 128 -9.45 1.53 -19.93
N SER A 129 -8.35 0.86 -19.60
CA SER A 129 -7.15 0.82 -20.46
C SER A 129 -7.45 0.17 -21.81
N ASN A 130 -8.16 -0.96 -21.83
CA ASN A 130 -8.56 -1.62 -23.07
C ASN A 130 -9.53 -0.73 -23.88
N ALA A 131 -10.49 -0.07 -23.23
CA ALA A 131 -11.40 0.85 -23.89
C ALA A 131 -10.67 2.05 -24.52
N ALA A 132 -9.66 2.57 -23.84
CA ALA A 132 -8.77 3.61 -24.33
C ALA A 132 -7.94 3.12 -25.54
N SER A 133 -7.40 1.90 -25.49
CA SER A 133 -6.63 1.29 -26.58
C SER A 133 -7.49 1.00 -27.82
N GLU A 134 -8.73 0.56 -27.61
CA GLU A 134 -9.71 0.26 -28.66
C GLU A 134 -10.45 1.50 -29.17
N LYS A 135 -10.10 2.71 -28.69
CA LYS A 135 -10.76 3.98 -29.04
C LYS A 135 -12.28 3.97 -28.79
N ARG A 136 -12.72 3.25 -27.77
CA ARG A 136 -14.12 3.21 -27.31
C ARG A 136 -14.49 4.37 -26.39
N LEU A 137 -13.49 5.05 -25.82
CA LEU A 137 -13.69 6.22 -24.99
C LEU A 137 -13.76 7.49 -25.85
N ASN A 138 -14.67 8.40 -25.53
CA ASN A 138 -14.77 9.72 -26.15
C ASN A 138 -13.95 10.78 -25.38
N TRP A 139 -12.90 10.36 -24.69
CA TRP A 139 -12.10 11.20 -23.82
C TRP A 139 -11.01 11.93 -24.61
N SER A 140 -10.36 12.92 -24.00
CA SER A 140 -9.23 13.59 -24.63
C SER A 140 -8.03 12.65 -24.77
N ASP A 141 -7.11 12.95 -25.70
CA ASP A 141 -5.86 12.18 -25.84
C ASP A 141 -5.06 12.21 -24.53
N SER A 142 -5.03 13.36 -23.84
CA SER A 142 -4.40 13.49 -22.50
C SER A 142 -5.03 12.56 -21.46
N ASP A 143 -6.37 12.45 -21.42
CA ASP A 143 -7.03 11.57 -20.44
C ASP A 143 -6.81 10.10 -20.79
N THR A 144 -6.77 9.80 -22.09
CA THR A 144 -6.51 8.45 -22.62
C THR A 144 -5.10 7.99 -22.26
N GLU A 145 -4.10 8.87 -22.39
CA GLU A 145 -2.71 8.62 -22.00
C GLU A 145 -2.60 8.43 -20.48
N ALA A 146 -3.26 9.28 -19.67
CA ALA A 146 -3.27 9.15 -18.21
C ALA A 146 -3.87 7.83 -17.70
N ILE A 147 -4.91 7.29 -18.34
CA ILE A 147 -5.43 5.94 -18.02
C ILE A 147 -4.41 4.86 -18.39
N ARG A 148 -3.77 4.95 -19.54
CA ARG A 148 -2.79 3.93 -19.96
C ARG A 148 -1.60 3.88 -19.00
N ASP A 149 -1.25 5.01 -18.40
CA ASP A 149 -0.20 5.13 -17.40
C ASP A 149 -0.61 4.71 -15.99
N MET A 150 -1.79 4.08 -15.82
CA MET A 150 -2.30 3.63 -14.52
C MET A 150 -1.38 2.65 -13.77
N GLY A 151 -0.40 2.06 -14.46
CA GLY A 151 0.65 1.22 -13.88
C GLY A 151 1.82 1.97 -13.26
N SER A 152 2.04 3.25 -13.56
CA SER A 152 3.13 4.04 -12.99
C SER A 152 2.63 4.82 -11.77
N GLY A 153 3.17 4.52 -10.59
CA GLY A 153 2.60 4.92 -9.28
C GLY A 153 2.43 6.42 -9.01
N GLU A 154 2.94 7.31 -9.86
CA GLU A 154 2.88 8.77 -9.68
C GLU A 154 1.85 9.50 -10.58
N THR A 155 1.57 9.04 -11.81
CA THR A 155 0.86 9.86 -12.83
C THR A 155 -0.65 9.64 -12.88
N CYS A 156 -1.18 8.57 -12.28
CA CYS A 156 -2.62 8.30 -12.29
C CYS A 156 -3.49 9.40 -11.66
N LEU A 157 -2.88 10.33 -10.91
CA LEU A 157 -3.61 11.14 -9.93
C LEU A 157 -3.38 12.65 -10.08
N SER A 158 -2.32 13.06 -10.78
CA SER A 158 -2.17 14.46 -11.17
C SER A 158 -3.17 14.82 -12.27
N GLY A 159 -3.44 13.90 -13.21
CA GLY A 159 -4.41 14.09 -14.30
C GLY A 159 -5.88 13.95 -13.89
N LEU A 160 -6.21 13.05 -12.97
CA LEU A 160 -7.59 12.80 -12.51
C LEU A 160 -8.03 13.69 -11.34
N ARG A 161 -7.40 14.85 -11.12
CA ARG A 161 -7.72 15.79 -10.02
C ARG A 161 -9.18 16.24 -9.99
N ASN A 162 -9.88 16.15 -11.13
CA ASN A 162 -11.29 16.48 -11.30
C ASN A 162 -12.21 15.26 -11.48
N SER A 163 -11.68 14.04 -11.35
CA SER A 163 -12.46 12.81 -11.51
C SER A 163 -13.20 12.45 -10.23
N SER A 164 -14.46 12.01 -10.36
CA SER A 164 -15.23 11.41 -9.27
C SER A 164 -14.82 9.96 -8.98
N LEU A 165 -13.88 9.39 -9.74
CA LEU A 165 -13.43 8.02 -9.59
C LEU A 165 -12.46 7.89 -8.41
N TRP A 166 -12.91 7.25 -7.34
CA TRP A 166 -12.08 6.99 -6.16
C TRP A 166 -11.49 5.58 -6.23
N ILE A 167 -10.16 5.47 -6.29
CA ILE A 167 -9.43 4.18 -6.32
C ILE A 167 -8.69 3.99 -5.00
N ALA A 168 -8.94 2.84 -4.35
CA ALA A 168 -8.19 2.44 -3.17
C ALA A 168 -6.78 1.97 -3.56
N ARG A 169 -5.78 2.84 -3.36
CA ARG A 169 -4.42 2.69 -3.91
C ARG A 169 -3.69 1.44 -3.42
N GLU A 170 -3.57 1.26 -2.11
CA GLU A 170 -2.85 0.11 -1.55
C GLU A 170 -3.52 -1.23 -1.89
N PRO A 171 -4.86 -1.38 -1.81
CA PRO A 171 -5.55 -2.52 -2.39
C PRO A 171 -5.21 -2.79 -3.86
N LEU A 172 -5.29 -1.77 -4.72
CA LEU A 172 -4.98 -1.90 -6.15
C LEU A 172 -3.54 -2.40 -6.35
N TRP A 173 -2.57 -1.78 -5.68
CA TRP A 173 -1.16 -2.14 -5.80
C TRP A 173 -0.85 -3.53 -5.27
N ALA A 174 -1.52 -3.98 -4.20
CA ALA A 174 -1.40 -5.34 -3.71
C ALA A 174 -1.95 -6.37 -4.73
N ALA A 175 -3.09 -6.08 -5.35
CA ALA A 175 -3.62 -6.92 -6.42
C ALA A 175 -2.67 -6.95 -7.63
N LEU A 176 -2.13 -5.80 -8.03
CA LEU A 176 -1.17 -5.71 -9.14
C LEU A 176 0.13 -6.48 -8.85
N LEU A 177 0.68 -6.39 -7.63
CA LEU A 177 1.84 -7.18 -7.20
C LEU A 177 1.60 -8.68 -7.36
N TYR A 178 0.44 -9.16 -6.92
CA TYR A 178 0.10 -10.57 -7.05
C TYR A 178 -0.10 -10.99 -8.51
N VAL A 179 -0.76 -10.16 -9.34
CA VAL A 179 -0.90 -10.46 -10.78
C VAL A 179 0.47 -10.54 -11.45
N ARG A 180 1.39 -9.60 -11.16
CA ARG A 180 2.76 -9.63 -11.66
C ARG A 180 3.51 -10.89 -11.25
N HIS A 181 3.31 -11.35 -10.01
CA HIS A 181 3.84 -12.62 -9.55
C HIS A 181 3.34 -13.80 -10.38
N LEU A 182 2.03 -13.86 -10.68
CA LEU A 182 1.45 -14.90 -11.55
C LEU A 182 1.97 -14.84 -12.99
N GLU A 183 2.33 -13.65 -13.46
CA GLU A 183 2.95 -13.43 -14.78
C GLU A 183 4.45 -13.76 -14.81
N GLY A 184 5.05 -14.16 -13.67
CA GLY A 184 6.48 -14.44 -13.57
C GLY A 184 7.35 -13.20 -13.65
N CYS A 185 6.77 -12.00 -13.46
CA CYS A 185 7.54 -10.77 -13.39
C CYS A 185 8.39 -10.75 -12.11
N SER A 186 9.66 -10.39 -12.23
CA SER A 186 10.51 -10.13 -11.07
C SER A 186 10.00 -8.94 -10.25
N ASP A 187 10.17 -9.02 -8.95
CA ASP A 187 9.95 -7.94 -7.99
C ASP A 187 11.06 -6.87 -8.04
N GLU A 188 12.07 -7.05 -8.91
CA GLU A 188 13.23 -6.19 -9.13
C GLU A 188 12.84 -4.72 -9.33
N SER A 189 12.69 -4.04 -8.21
CA SER A 189 12.51 -2.62 -8.09
C SER A 189 13.35 -2.19 -6.90
N SER A 190 14.19 -1.18 -7.14
CA SER A 190 15.06 -0.59 -6.12
C SER A 190 14.30 -0.31 -4.81
N CYS A 191 14.90 -0.65 -3.67
CA CYS A 191 14.33 -0.30 -2.36
C CYS A 191 14.59 1.16 -1.97
N VAL A 192 15.40 1.88 -2.76
CA VAL A 192 15.79 3.27 -2.51
C VAL A 192 15.22 4.24 -3.54
N GLY A 193 15.11 5.52 -3.17
CA GLY A 193 14.68 6.56 -4.10
C GLY A 193 14.84 7.96 -3.54
N ASP A 194 14.70 8.95 -4.43
CA ASP A 194 14.83 10.37 -4.08
C ASP A 194 13.73 10.83 -3.11
N THR A 195 14.16 11.22 -1.92
CA THR A 195 13.31 11.73 -0.84
C THR A 195 13.25 13.25 -0.78
N ASP A 196 13.95 13.98 -1.67
CA ASP A 196 14.12 15.44 -1.61
C ASP A 196 13.17 16.25 -2.50
N VAL A 197 12.43 15.61 -3.42
CA VAL A 197 11.53 16.35 -4.35
C VAL A 197 10.22 16.76 -3.67
N VAL A 198 10.11 18.05 -3.30
CA VAL A 198 8.93 18.93 -3.06
C VAL A 198 7.80 18.44 -2.13
N ASN A 199 7.78 17.19 -1.68
CA ASN A 199 6.95 16.68 -0.59
C ASN A 199 7.68 15.48 0.02
N LYS A 200 8.66 15.73 0.91
CA LYS A 200 9.57 14.73 1.53
C LYS A 200 8.90 13.48 2.13
N GLY A 201 7.58 13.51 2.35
CA GLY A 201 6.82 12.36 2.84
C GLY A 201 6.16 11.51 1.76
N LEU A 202 5.72 12.09 0.65
CA LEU A 202 4.76 11.42 -0.23
C LEU A 202 5.42 10.57 -1.33
N SER A 203 6.58 10.97 -1.85
CA SER A 203 7.30 10.21 -2.89
C SER A 203 7.68 8.81 -2.41
N VAL A 204 8.05 8.66 -1.13
CA VAL A 204 8.35 7.37 -0.47
C VAL A 204 7.21 6.36 -0.59
N PHE A 205 5.96 6.84 -0.65
CA PHE A 205 4.77 5.99 -0.78
C PHE A 205 4.35 5.75 -2.23
N PHE A 206 4.35 6.79 -3.05
CA PHE A 206 3.87 6.72 -4.43
C PHE A 206 4.88 6.12 -5.40
N ASN A 207 6.14 6.08 -5.02
CA ASN A 207 7.14 5.43 -5.83
C ASN A 207 7.01 3.91 -5.70
N THR A 208 6.13 3.30 -6.50
CA THR A 208 5.83 1.87 -6.45
C THR A 208 6.85 1.01 -7.19
N GLY A 209 7.58 1.58 -8.15
CA GLY A 209 8.49 0.83 -9.01
C GLY A 209 7.79 -0.06 -10.04
N PHE A 210 6.47 0.01 -10.11
CA PHE A 210 5.71 -0.68 -11.13
C PHE A 210 6.00 -0.04 -12.48
N LYS A 211 6.40 -0.90 -13.42
CA LYS A 211 6.41 -0.57 -14.83
C LYS A 211 4.98 -0.60 -15.35
N GLN A 212 4.74 0.16 -16.41
CA GLN A 212 3.49 0.09 -17.15
C GLN A 212 3.21 -1.36 -17.55
N VAL A 213 1.96 -1.78 -17.41
CA VAL A 213 1.55 -3.11 -17.87
C VAL A 213 1.47 -3.05 -19.39
N GLU A 214 2.39 -3.74 -20.07
CA GLU A 214 2.43 -3.79 -21.53
C GLU A 214 1.33 -4.72 -22.05
N GLY A 215 0.51 -4.24 -22.98
CA GLY A 215 -0.50 -5.07 -23.63
C GLY A 215 -1.72 -4.29 -24.13
N ASN A 216 -2.22 -4.69 -25.31
CA ASN A 216 -3.41 -4.06 -25.91
C ASN A 216 -4.72 -4.56 -25.28
N HIS A 217 -4.70 -5.73 -24.62
CA HIS A 217 -5.87 -6.37 -24.01
C HIS A 217 -5.51 -6.97 -22.65
N LEU A 218 -5.54 -6.11 -21.63
CA LEU A 218 -5.25 -6.47 -20.25
C LEU A 218 -6.42 -7.21 -19.62
N HIS A 219 -6.15 -8.32 -18.95
CA HIS A 219 -7.15 -9.10 -18.25
C HIS A 219 -6.56 -9.71 -16.98
N LEU A 220 -7.39 -9.93 -15.96
CA LEU A 220 -6.94 -10.67 -14.78
C LEU A 220 -6.43 -12.07 -15.20
N PRO A 221 -5.36 -12.60 -14.60
CA PRO A 221 -4.90 -13.95 -14.86
C PRO A 221 -5.90 -15.00 -14.30
N PRO A 222 -5.86 -16.25 -14.77
CA PRO A 222 -6.59 -17.33 -14.12
C PRO A 222 -6.03 -17.58 -12.71
N PRO A 223 -6.89 -17.94 -11.72
CA PRO A 223 -6.41 -18.37 -10.41
C PRO A 223 -5.62 -19.68 -10.52
N GLU A 224 -4.61 -19.85 -9.67
CA GLU A 224 -3.77 -21.06 -9.65
C GLU A 224 -4.59 -22.31 -9.27
N ARG A 225 -5.47 -22.16 -8.27
CA ARG A 225 -6.32 -23.23 -7.75
C ARG A 225 -7.63 -23.28 -8.53
N LYS A 226 -7.73 -24.24 -9.44
CA LYS A 226 -9.01 -24.63 -10.07
C LYS A 226 -9.88 -25.40 -9.06
N SER A 227 -10.61 -24.68 -8.21
CA SER A 227 -11.62 -25.34 -7.36
C SER A 227 -12.84 -25.73 -8.21
N ALA A 228 -13.02 -27.04 -8.44
CA ALA A 228 -14.24 -27.59 -9.02
C ALA A 228 -15.46 -27.36 -8.10
N ASN A 229 -15.23 -27.27 -6.78
CA ASN A 229 -16.25 -27.13 -5.75
C ASN A 229 -16.41 -25.68 -5.29
N PHE A 230 -16.66 -24.75 -6.23
CA PHE A 230 -17.07 -23.40 -5.84
C PHE A 230 -18.51 -23.42 -5.36
N ALA A 231 -18.68 -23.47 -4.05
CA ALA A 231 -19.94 -23.12 -3.43
C ALA A 231 -20.05 -21.60 -3.37
N TRP A 232 -21.15 -21.06 -3.91
CA TRP A 232 -21.55 -19.70 -3.59
C TRP A 232 -21.61 -19.57 -2.06
N PRO A 233 -21.06 -18.49 -1.48
CA PRO A 233 -21.10 -18.33 -0.03
C PRO A 233 -22.55 -18.34 0.43
N ALA A 234 -22.95 -19.41 1.12
CA ALA A 234 -24.29 -19.54 1.69
C ALA A 234 -24.48 -18.58 2.88
N VAL A 235 -23.37 -18.14 3.48
CA VAL A 235 -23.33 -17.21 4.61
C VAL A 235 -22.74 -15.89 4.13
N ILE A 236 -23.51 -14.81 4.32
CA ILE A 236 -23.04 -13.44 4.11
C ILE A 236 -22.03 -13.12 5.21
N LEU A 237 -20.77 -12.86 4.85
CA LEU A 237 -19.74 -12.41 5.78
C LEU A 237 -20.09 -11.02 6.29
N LYS A 238 -20.53 -10.95 7.56
CA LYS A 238 -20.85 -9.69 8.22
C LYS A 238 -19.56 -9.00 8.68
N PRO A 239 -19.50 -7.66 8.63
CA PRO A 239 -18.40 -6.93 9.23
C PRO A 239 -18.33 -7.21 10.74
N PRO A 240 -17.14 -7.07 11.37
CA PRO A 240 -17.00 -7.20 12.80
C PRO A 240 -17.94 -6.25 13.55
N PRO A 241 -18.45 -6.62 14.74
CA PRO A 241 -19.32 -5.74 15.52
C PRO A 241 -18.61 -4.43 15.86
N PHE A 242 -19.23 -3.30 15.52
CA PHE A 242 -18.73 -1.97 15.85
C PHE A 242 -19.47 -1.45 17.10
N PRO A 243 -18.77 -0.91 18.11
CA PRO A 243 -19.38 -0.52 19.39
C PRO A 243 -20.27 0.73 19.33
N CYS A 244 -20.48 1.35 18.16
CA CYS A 244 -21.36 2.52 18.05
C CYS A 244 -22.83 2.11 17.85
N VAL A 245 -23.73 2.91 18.42
CA VAL A 245 -25.19 2.69 18.41
C VAL A 245 -25.82 3.17 17.10
N ASP A 246 -25.17 4.07 16.34
CA ASP A 246 -25.65 4.56 15.04
C ASP A 246 -25.16 3.68 13.86
N PRO A 247 -26.06 3.05 13.08
CA PRO A 247 -25.72 2.27 11.89
C PRO A 247 -24.99 3.05 10.79
N ASN A 248 -25.23 4.36 10.65
CA ASN A 248 -24.58 5.19 9.63
C ASN A 248 -23.10 5.46 9.99
N ASP A 249 -22.82 5.63 11.28
CA ASP A 249 -21.46 5.75 11.80
C ASP A 249 -20.69 4.43 11.64
N ALA A 250 -21.37 3.29 11.86
CA ALA A 250 -20.79 1.98 11.66
C ALA A 250 -20.42 1.72 10.19
N PHE A 251 -21.32 2.01 9.24
CA PHE A 251 -21.03 1.87 7.80
C PHE A 251 -19.84 2.73 7.37
N THR A 252 -19.86 4.02 7.74
CA THR A 252 -18.78 4.96 7.44
C THR A 252 -17.45 4.47 8.02
N TYR A 253 -17.47 3.94 9.24
CA TYR A 253 -16.28 3.36 9.88
C TYR A 253 -15.71 2.17 9.11
N HIS A 254 -16.55 1.18 8.74
CA HIS A 254 -16.08 0.01 8.00
C HIS A 254 -15.56 0.39 6.62
N CYS A 255 -16.27 1.27 5.90
CA CYS A 255 -15.82 1.80 4.62
C CYS A 255 -14.47 2.49 4.77
N HIS A 256 -14.31 3.39 5.74
CA HIS A 256 -13.02 4.04 5.99
C HIS A 256 -11.92 3.04 6.34
N LYS A 257 -12.19 2.02 7.16
CA LYS A 257 -11.22 0.95 7.50
C LYS A 257 -10.78 0.14 6.27
N VAL A 258 -11.69 -0.17 5.34
CA VAL A 258 -11.37 -0.90 4.10
C VAL A 258 -10.66 0.01 3.10
N LEU A 259 -11.18 1.21 2.88
CA LEU A 259 -10.74 2.13 1.84
C LEU A 259 -9.40 2.82 2.19
N VAL A 260 -9.24 3.25 3.44
CA VAL A 260 -8.13 4.11 3.90
C VAL A 260 -7.29 3.42 4.99
N GLY A 261 -7.80 2.34 5.59
CA GLY A 261 -7.43 1.93 6.94
C GLY A 261 -6.33 0.89 7.10
N CYS A 262 -5.31 0.81 6.25
CA CYS A 262 -4.08 0.12 6.66
C CYS A 262 -3.24 1.09 7.52
N LYS A 263 -3.20 0.88 8.85
CA LYS A 263 -2.33 1.70 9.70
C LYS A 263 -0.87 1.62 9.26
N GLY A 264 -0.43 0.54 8.60
CA GLY A 264 0.88 0.42 7.97
C GLY A 264 1.26 1.66 7.15
N LEU A 265 0.43 2.09 6.21
CA LEU A 265 0.65 3.31 5.42
C LEU A 265 0.62 4.58 6.30
N ARG A 266 -0.33 4.67 7.24
CA ARG A 266 -0.47 5.81 8.16
C ARG A 266 0.78 6.01 9.01
N TRP A 267 1.46 4.93 9.40
CA TRP A 267 2.67 4.96 10.22
C TRP A 267 3.95 5.00 9.39
N ALA A 268 3.92 4.50 8.15
CA ALA A 268 5.08 4.52 7.28
C ALA A 268 5.58 5.95 7.02
N GLY A 269 4.69 6.96 6.94
CA GLY A 269 5.06 8.38 6.85
C GLY A 269 6.02 8.82 7.95
N PRO A 270 5.58 8.79 9.22
CA PRO A 270 6.43 9.12 10.36
C PRO A 270 7.66 8.22 10.55
N LEU A 271 7.60 6.96 10.11
CA LEU A 271 8.70 5.99 10.26
C LEU A 271 9.79 6.16 9.19
N LEU A 272 9.40 6.26 7.92
CA LEU A 272 10.32 6.34 6.78
C LEU A 272 10.79 7.77 6.51
N CYS A 273 9.96 8.78 6.81
CA CYS A 273 10.25 10.20 6.59
C CYS A 273 10.26 11.02 7.91
N PRO A 274 11.12 10.68 8.88
CA PRO A 274 11.13 11.35 10.17
C PRO A 274 11.63 12.81 10.06
N ARG A 275 10.97 13.75 10.73
CA ARG A 275 11.39 15.16 10.73
C ARG A 275 12.64 15.38 11.60
N GLY A 276 13.63 16.09 11.06
CA GLY A 276 14.64 16.83 11.82
C GLY A 276 15.92 16.10 12.24
N THR A 277 16.27 14.94 11.66
CA THR A 277 17.58 14.28 11.85
C THR A 277 17.78 13.20 10.77
N PRO A 278 19.00 12.98 10.22
CA PRO A 278 19.27 11.86 9.32
C PRO A 278 19.12 10.54 10.07
N ARG A 279 18.40 9.57 9.49
CA ARG A 279 17.97 8.34 10.18
C ARG A 279 18.19 7.10 9.34
N LEU A 280 18.15 5.95 10.01
CA LEU A 280 18.24 4.59 9.50
C LEU A 280 17.45 4.34 8.18
N SER A 281 16.30 4.98 8.02
CA SER A 281 15.38 4.83 6.88
C SER A 281 15.57 5.90 5.79
N GLU A 282 16.60 6.73 5.86
CA GLU A 282 16.86 7.77 4.86
C GLU A 282 17.10 7.13 3.49
N GLY A 283 16.35 7.60 2.48
CA GLY A 283 16.31 7.01 1.15
C GLY A 283 15.45 5.76 1.00
N LEU A 284 14.93 5.17 2.08
CA LEU A 284 14.16 3.91 2.03
C LEU A 284 12.73 4.15 1.55
N LEU A 285 12.34 3.47 0.47
CA LEU A 285 10.99 3.50 -0.08
C LEU A 285 10.05 2.54 0.68
N PHE A 286 8.73 2.72 0.53
CA PHE A 286 7.75 1.80 1.11
C PHE A 286 7.60 0.47 0.34
N ARG A 287 8.20 0.36 -0.86
CA ARG A 287 8.07 -0.81 -1.76
C ARG A 287 8.39 -2.16 -1.08
N PRO A 288 9.48 -2.31 -0.31
CA PRO A 288 9.81 -3.59 0.33
C PRO A 288 8.75 -4.03 1.35
N PHE A 289 8.10 -3.08 2.02
CA PHE A 289 7.04 -3.39 2.98
C PHE A 289 5.72 -3.71 2.29
N ARG A 290 5.48 -3.08 1.13
CA ARG A 290 4.33 -3.39 0.29
C ARG A 290 4.39 -4.81 -0.26
N SER A 291 5.57 -5.29 -0.67
CA SER A 291 5.77 -6.67 -1.14
C SER A 291 5.49 -7.71 -0.04
N LEU A 292 5.57 -7.29 1.23
CA LEU A 292 5.23 -8.07 2.43
C LEU A 292 3.77 -7.88 2.91
N GLY A 293 2.95 -7.10 2.20
CA GLY A 293 1.53 -6.91 2.50
C GLY A 293 1.19 -5.80 3.50
N PHE A 294 2.13 -4.91 3.87
CA PHE A 294 1.87 -3.83 4.84
C PHE A 294 0.74 -2.87 4.43
N GLY A 295 0.41 -2.82 3.13
CA GLY A 295 -0.72 -2.07 2.58
C GLY A 295 -2.08 -2.73 2.76
N ILE A 296 -2.14 -4.03 3.11
CA ILE A 296 -3.39 -4.81 3.19
C ILE A 296 -3.67 -5.36 4.59
N TRP A 297 -2.64 -5.63 5.39
CA TRP A 297 -2.79 -6.12 6.76
C TRP A 297 -3.64 -5.20 7.61
N ASP A 298 -4.49 -5.79 8.44
CA ASP A 298 -5.19 -5.01 9.45
C ASP A 298 -4.27 -4.61 10.61
N ASP A 299 -4.78 -3.68 11.40
CA ASP A 299 -4.00 -3.05 12.45
C ASP A 299 -3.65 -4.08 13.53
N GLU A 300 -4.62 -4.93 13.84
CA GLU A 300 -4.56 -5.96 14.85
C GLU A 300 -3.49 -7.01 14.50
N ARG A 301 -3.37 -7.42 13.22
CA ARG A 301 -2.30 -8.30 12.75
C ARG A 301 -0.95 -7.60 12.81
N LEU A 302 -0.84 -6.36 12.33
CA LEU A 302 0.42 -5.61 12.39
C LEU A 302 0.92 -5.41 13.84
N VAL A 303 0.01 -5.17 14.79
CA VAL A 303 0.33 -5.09 16.22
C VAL A 303 0.73 -6.47 16.78
N THR A 304 -0.01 -7.53 16.43
CA THR A 304 0.29 -8.90 16.88
C THR A 304 1.64 -9.38 16.35
N MET A 305 2.02 -8.91 15.16
CA MET A 305 3.32 -9.14 14.54
C MET A 305 4.43 -8.24 15.12
N GLU A 306 4.13 -7.36 16.08
CA GLU A 306 5.07 -6.37 16.63
C GLU A 306 5.64 -5.40 15.56
N MET A 307 4.94 -5.23 14.44
CA MET A 307 5.31 -4.29 13.35
C MET A 307 4.81 -2.88 13.63
N LEU A 308 3.83 -2.73 14.52
CA LEU A 308 3.29 -1.45 14.99
C LEU A 308 3.08 -1.53 16.50
N ASP A 309 3.56 -0.54 17.25
CA ASP A 309 3.15 -0.36 18.64
C ASP A 309 1.73 0.20 18.67
N ASP A 310 0.86 -0.41 19.46
CA ASP A 310 -0.51 0.06 19.67
C ASP A 310 -0.53 1.36 20.51
N PRO A 311 -0.84 2.53 19.91
CA PRO A 311 -0.91 3.78 20.65
C PRO A 311 -2.28 3.99 21.31
N GLN A 312 -3.20 3.02 21.25
CA GLN A 312 -4.52 3.18 21.90
C GLN A 312 -4.40 3.38 23.43
N ASN A 313 -3.25 3.12 24.05
CA ASN A 313 -3.10 3.26 25.50
C ASN A 313 -2.23 4.42 26.02
N LYS A 314 -1.38 5.13 25.25
CA LYS A 314 -0.62 6.30 25.78
C LYS A 314 -0.31 7.37 24.72
N ARG A 315 -0.45 8.64 25.11
CA ARG A 315 -0.19 9.87 24.31
C ARG A 315 1.14 9.83 23.51
N PRO A 316 1.23 10.56 22.37
CA PRO A 316 2.37 10.59 21.43
C PRO A 316 3.73 11.11 21.97
N ARG A 317 3.87 11.38 23.28
CA ARG A 317 5.12 11.91 23.85
C ARG A 317 6.29 10.90 23.85
N ARG A 318 6.02 9.60 23.71
CA ARG A 318 7.05 8.54 23.57
C ARG A 318 7.32 8.12 22.13
N PHE A 319 6.63 8.73 21.17
CA PHE A 319 6.67 8.32 19.77
C PHE A 319 8.09 8.40 19.17
N HIS A 320 8.91 9.36 19.59
CA HIS A 320 10.29 9.49 19.13
C HIS A 320 11.22 8.36 19.60
N VAL A 321 10.96 7.76 20.77
CA VAL A 321 11.75 6.64 21.30
C VAL A 321 11.30 5.33 20.63
N TRP A 322 9.99 5.12 20.53
CA TRP A 322 9.40 3.89 19.96
C TRP A 322 9.55 3.79 18.44
N CYS A 323 9.63 4.93 17.73
CA CYS A 323 9.89 4.90 16.29
C CYS A 323 11.26 4.32 15.93
N GLN A 324 12.25 4.34 16.83
CA GLN A 324 13.58 3.81 16.50
C GLN A 324 13.61 2.29 16.48
N ASP A 325 12.96 1.64 17.45
CA ASP A 325 12.77 0.18 17.46
C ASP A 325 11.92 -0.27 16.27
N GLN A 326 10.83 0.45 15.97
CA GLN A 326 9.98 0.13 14.82
C GLN A 326 10.69 0.28 13.49
N VAL A 327 11.42 1.39 13.29
CA VAL A 327 12.20 1.61 12.07
C VAL A 327 13.28 0.53 11.94
N PHE A 328 13.98 0.19 13.03
CA PHE A 328 14.93 -0.92 13.02
C PHE A 328 14.26 -2.25 12.67
N THR A 329 13.10 -2.54 13.26
CA THR A 329 12.32 -3.75 13.01
C THR A 329 11.93 -3.84 11.54
N TRP A 330 11.43 -2.76 10.95
CA TRP A 330 11.09 -2.70 9.53
C TRP A 330 12.34 -2.89 8.66
N THR A 331 13.41 -2.14 8.90
CA THR A 331 14.67 -2.30 8.14
C THR A 331 15.29 -3.69 8.29
N SER A 332 15.04 -4.40 9.40
CA SER A 332 15.48 -5.79 9.58
C SER A 332 14.83 -6.76 8.59
N LEU A 333 13.64 -6.45 8.08
CA LEU A 333 12.88 -7.25 7.11
C LEU A 333 13.51 -7.23 5.71
N LEU A 334 14.33 -6.22 5.41
CA LEU A 334 14.98 -6.09 4.11
C LEU A 334 15.89 -7.30 3.83
N SER A 335 15.93 -7.71 2.57
CA SER A 335 16.88 -8.71 2.07
C SER A 335 18.33 -8.22 2.23
N SER A 336 19.30 -9.12 2.09
CA SER A 336 20.71 -8.72 2.10
C SER A 336 21.05 -7.75 0.96
N GLU A 337 20.41 -7.92 -0.19
CA GLU A 337 20.58 -7.07 -1.38
C GLU A 337 19.98 -5.68 -1.15
N GLU A 338 18.76 -5.61 -0.61
CA GLU A 338 18.10 -4.34 -0.28
C GLU A 338 18.85 -3.58 0.83
N LYS A 339 19.39 -4.29 1.82
CA LYS A 339 20.25 -3.67 2.87
C LYS A 339 21.51 -3.06 2.28
N GLU A 340 22.11 -3.74 1.31
CA GLU A 340 23.30 -3.25 0.61
C GLU A 340 22.97 -2.07 -0.31
N GLU A 341 21.86 -2.13 -1.03
CA GLU A 341 21.37 -1.04 -1.86
C GLU A 341 21.11 0.23 -1.03
N LEU A 342 20.41 0.10 0.10
CA LEU A 342 20.20 1.18 1.05
C LEU A 342 21.52 1.76 1.57
N ARG A 343 22.49 0.88 1.84
CA ARG A 343 23.83 1.26 2.31
C ARG A 343 24.54 2.17 1.29
N VAL A 344 24.62 1.72 0.05
CA VAL A 344 25.28 2.45 -1.05
C VAL A 344 24.59 3.79 -1.31
N TYR A 345 23.26 3.82 -1.28
CA TYR A 345 22.50 5.05 -1.47
C TYR A 345 22.78 6.09 -0.38
N GLN A 346 22.81 5.66 0.88
CA GLN A 346 23.12 6.53 2.02
C GLN A 346 24.56 7.04 1.99
N GLU A 347 25.53 6.23 1.56
CA GLU A 347 26.91 6.66 1.33
C GLU A 347 26.99 7.77 0.27
N ALA A 348 26.26 7.63 -0.84
CA ALA A 348 26.22 8.61 -1.91
C ALA A 348 25.52 9.93 -1.52
N LEU A 349 24.43 9.85 -0.74
CA LEU A 349 23.78 11.04 -0.17
C LEU A 349 24.74 11.83 0.70
N GLN A 350 25.44 11.14 1.61
CA GLN A 350 26.39 11.78 2.50
C GLN A 350 27.53 12.47 1.74
N LEU A 351 28.10 11.82 0.72
CA LEU A 351 29.15 12.43 -0.10
C LEU A 351 28.68 13.71 -0.80
N ARG A 352 27.41 13.75 -1.24
CA ARG A 352 26.82 14.97 -1.83
C ARG A 352 26.66 16.08 -0.80
N GLU A 353 26.15 15.76 0.39
CA GLU A 353 26.02 16.75 1.48
C GLU A 353 27.39 17.31 1.89
N GLU A 354 28.41 16.45 2.01
CA GLU A 354 29.78 16.87 2.36
C GLU A 354 30.41 17.75 1.26
N GLN A 355 30.13 17.47 -0.02
CA GLN A 355 30.57 18.30 -1.15
C GLN A 355 29.84 19.65 -1.19
N GLU A 356 28.52 19.68 -1.03
CA GLU A 356 27.73 20.92 -0.99
C GLU A 356 28.15 21.82 0.19
N PHE A 357 28.39 21.24 1.37
CA PHE A 357 28.95 21.97 2.52
C PHE A 357 30.36 22.50 2.24
N GLY A 358 31.21 21.73 1.56
CA GLY A 358 32.55 22.16 1.15
C GLY A 358 32.52 23.33 0.18
N GLU A 359 31.64 23.29 -0.82
CA GLU A 359 31.46 24.36 -1.81
C GLU A 359 30.88 25.64 -1.19
N LEU A 360 29.95 25.53 -0.23
CA LEU A 360 29.42 26.65 0.54
C LEU A 360 30.49 27.36 1.39
N ILE A 361 31.48 26.61 1.90
CA ILE A 361 32.59 27.17 2.67
C ILE A 361 33.62 27.85 1.75
N VAL A 362 33.85 27.31 0.55
CA VAL A 362 34.79 27.88 -0.43
C VAL A 362 34.20 29.11 -1.14
N GLY A 363 32.89 29.15 -1.40
CA GLY A 363 32.21 30.29 -2.02
C GLY A 363 31.92 31.47 -1.09
N ALA A 364 32.18 31.32 0.22
CA ALA A 364 31.98 32.36 1.23
C ALA A 364 33.28 33.10 1.65
N ASN A 365 34.42 32.78 1.02
CA ASN A 365 35.71 33.45 1.21
C ASN A 365 36.03 34.45 0.09
#